data_AF-A0A1F3KVJ4-F1
#
_entry.id   AF-A0A1F3KVJ4-F1
#
_cell.length_a   1.000
_cell.length_b   1.000
_cell.length_c   1.000
_cell.angle_alpha   90.00
_cell.angle_beta   90.00
_cell.angle_gamma   90.00
#
_symmetry.space_group_name_H-M   'P 1'
#
loop_
_entity.id
_entity.type
_entity.pdbx_description
1 polymer ?
#
loop_
_entity_poly.entity_id
_entity_poly.type
_entity_poly.pdbx_seq_one_letter_code
_entity_poly.pdbx_strand_id
1 'polypeptide(L)'
;MNKTLFQIGLGFVTVWDTVTTIYGTYSILGDGQVQIVLSILFGILLSAFLIRTIPIIKNPDNEDIIAVGAKVLWFLAILYDIYTSFTGNFDLILGQVAGLQKIIIAIGLTIFVSSAPIGLSNTIYRDKY
;
A
#
# COMPACT_ATOMS: atom_id res chain seq x y z
N MET A 1 -20.29 -10.86 -9.53
CA MET A 1 -19.45 -9.79 -10.08
C MET A 1 -18.38 -10.42 -10.97
N ASN A 2 -18.16 -9.92 -12.19
CA ASN A 2 -17.14 -10.45 -13.10
C ASN A 2 -15.74 -10.28 -12.47
N LYS A 3 -14.94 -11.36 -12.40
CA LYS A 3 -13.58 -11.36 -11.83
C LYS A 3 -12.72 -10.24 -12.41
N THR A 4 -12.84 -10.00 -13.71
CA THR A 4 -12.13 -8.92 -14.42
C THR A 4 -12.55 -7.54 -13.96
N LEU A 5 -13.85 -7.29 -13.80
CA LEU A 5 -14.35 -5.99 -13.32
C LEU A 5 -13.89 -5.71 -11.89
N PHE A 6 -13.87 -6.74 -11.04
CA PHE A 6 -13.36 -6.64 -9.68
C PHE A 6 -11.85 -6.32 -9.65
N GLN A 7 -11.05 -6.98 -10.50
CA GLN A 7 -9.62 -6.70 -10.63
C GLN A 7 -9.34 -5.28 -11.12
N ILE A 8 -10.12 -4.78 -12.08
CA ILE A 8 -10.02 -3.40 -12.55
C ILE A 8 -10.32 -2.44 -11.39
N GLY A 9 -11.39 -2.69 -10.63
CA GLY A 9 -11.73 -1.89 -9.45
C GLY A 9 -10.61 -1.86 -8.42
N LEU A 10 -10.07 -3.03 -8.05
CA LEU A 10 -8.92 -3.13 -7.14
C LEU A 10 -7.68 -2.43 -7.70
N GLY A 11 -7.46 -2.49 -9.02
CA GLY A 11 -6.37 -1.80 -9.71
C GLY A 11 -6.47 -0.28 -9.53
N PHE A 12 -7.65 0.31 -9.73
CA PHE A 12 -7.86 1.74 -9.48
C PHE A 12 -7.62 2.13 -8.02
N VAL A 13 -8.11 1.33 -7.07
CA VAL A 13 -7.88 1.60 -5.64
C VAL A 13 -6.40 1.46 -5.29
N THR A 14 -5.68 0.50 -5.89
CA THR A 14 -4.23 0.32 -5.72
C THR A 14 -3.44 1.51 -6.27
N VAL A 15 -3.88 2.09 -7.40
CA VAL A 15 -3.27 3.33 -7.93
C VAL A 15 -3.47 4.48 -6.96
N TRP A 16 -4.68 4.62 -6.39
CA TRP A 16 -4.94 5.65 -5.38
C TRP A 16 -4.10 5.46 -4.11
N ASP A 17 -4.00 4.24 -3.60
CA ASP A 17 -3.12 3.86 -2.49
C ASP A 17 -1.66 4.25 -2.78
N THR A 18 -1.18 3.94 -3.99
CA THR A 18 0.17 4.34 -4.42
C THR A 18 0.35 5.86 -4.39
N VAL A 19 -0.65 6.64 -4.84
CA VAL A 19 -0.62 8.11 -4.80
C VAL A 19 -0.57 8.62 -3.35
N THR A 20 -1.37 8.07 -2.45
CA THR A 20 -1.37 8.48 -1.04
C THR A 20 -0.09 8.09 -0.32
N THR A 21 0.51 6.95 -0.65
CA THR A 21 1.83 6.53 -0.16
C THR A 21 2.93 7.45 -0.68
N ILE A 22 2.93 7.83 -1.96
CA ILE A 22 3.90 8.79 -2.52
C ILE A 22 3.78 10.15 -1.80
N TYR A 23 2.55 10.66 -1.67
CA TYR A 23 2.32 11.93 -0.99
C TYR A 23 2.74 11.87 0.48
N GLY A 24 2.31 10.84 1.21
CA GLY A 24 2.69 10.65 2.61
C GLY A 24 4.20 10.54 2.80
N THR A 25 4.88 9.82 1.91
CA THR A 25 6.35 9.74 1.89
C THR A 25 6.99 11.11 1.67
N TYR A 26 6.47 11.89 0.72
CA TYR A 26 6.93 13.26 0.47
C TYR A 26 6.72 14.15 1.69
N SER A 27 5.55 14.11 2.33
CA SER A 27 5.25 14.87 3.54
C SER A 27 6.18 14.53 4.71
N ILE A 28 6.68 13.30 4.78
CA ILE A 28 7.65 12.87 5.81
C ILE A 28 9.08 13.33 5.47
N LEU A 29 9.50 13.15 4.21
CA LEU A 29 10.86 13.48 3.77
C LEU A 29 11.10 14.98 3.62
N GLY A 30 10.03 15.76 3.42
CA GLY A 30 10.07 17.21 3.27
C GLY A 30 10.29 17.67 1.82
N ASP A 31 10.41 19.00 1.67
CA ASP A 31 10.46 19.62 0.36
C ASP A 31 11.80 19.42 -0.35
N GLY A 32 11.74 19.14 -1.66
CA GLY A 32 12.91 19.08 -2.53
C GLY A 32 12.77 18.09 -3.70
N GLN A 33 13.53 18.32 -4.76
CA GLN A 33 13.45 17.49 -5.98
C GLN A 33 13.86 16.05 -5.73
N VAL A 34 14.90 15.82 -4.92
CA VAL A 34 15.38 14.48 -4.58
C VAL A 34 14.31 13.73 -3.76
N GLN A 35 13.67 14.41 -2.81
CA GLN A 35 12.60 13.86 -1.98
C GLN A 35 11.41 13.42 -2.82
N ILE A 36 10.97 14.25 -3.79
CA ILE A 36 9.89 13.87 -4.73
C ILE A 36 10.24 12.59 -5.49
N VAL A 37 11.46 12.53 -6.06
CA VAL A 37 11.91 11.36 -6.82
C VAL A 37 11.95 10.13 -5.94
N LEU A 38 12.49 10.24 -4.73
CA LEU A 38 12.55 9.13 -3.76
C LEU A 38 11.15 8.68 -3.35
N SER A 39 10.22 9.60 -3.11
CA SER A 39 8.82 9.27 -2.77
C SER A 39 8.13 8.50 -3.89
N ILE A 40 8.30 8.93 -5.14
CA ILE A 40 7.74 8.22 -6.31
C ILE A 40 8.32 6.82 -6.42
N LEU A 41 9.65 6.69 -6.31
CA LEU A 41 10.32 5.39 -6.37
C LEU A 41 9.84 4.47 -5.24
N PHE A 42 9.77 4.98 -4.01
CA PHE A 42 9.30 4.21 -2.86
C PHE A 42 7.85 3.74 -3.04
N GLY A 43 6.94 4.64 -3.45
CA GLY A 43 5.54 4.28 -3.65
C GLY A 43 5.35 3.21 -4.73
N ILE A 44 6.04 3.33 -5.86
CA ILE A 44 5.96 2.32 -6.95
C ILE A 44 6.53 0.97 -6.47
N LEU A 45 7.69 0.99 -5.80
CA LEU A 45 8.32 -0.24 -5.30
C LEU A 45 7.46 -0.93 -4.24
N LEU A 46 6.90 -0.17 -3.30
CA LEU A 46 5.99 -0.69 -2.28
C LEU A 46 4.73 -1.29 -2.90
N SER A 47 4.09 -0.58 -3.82
CA SER A 47 2.90 -1.06 -4.52
C SER A 47 3.17 -2.39 -5.25
N ALA A 48 4.27 -2.46 -6.01
CA ALA A 48 4.68 -3.68 -6.70
C ALA A 48 4.95 -4.85 -5.73
N PHE A 49 5.55 -4.54 -4.58
CA PHE A 49 5.85 -5.51 -3.54
C PHE A 49 4.58 -6.02 -2.82
N LEU A 50 3.62 -5.14 -2.52
CA LEU A 50 2.34 -5.50 -1.90
C LEU A 50 1.44 -6.30 -2.85
N ILE A 51 1.49 -6.04 -4.16
CA ILE A 51 0.82 -6.89 -5.17
C ILE A 51 1.40 -8.32 -5.20
N ARG A 52 2.62 -8.53 -4.68
CA ARG A 52 3.26 -9.85 -4.54
C ARG A 52 3.01 -10.51 -3.18
N THR A 53 2.09 -9.98 -2.36
CA THR A 53 1.77 -10.51 -1.02
C THR A 53 1.52 -12.02 -0.98
N ILE A 54 0.65 -12.57 -1.85
CA ILE A 54 0.33 -14.01 -1.82
C ILE A 54 1.57 -14.88 -2.10
N PRO A 55 2.36 -14.64 -3.17
CA PRO A 55 3.63 -15.32 -3.37
C PRO A 55 4.59 -15.24 -2.17
N ILE A 56 4.65 -14.10 -1.47
CA ILE A 56 5.54 -13.92 -0.31
C ILE A 56 5.06 -14.73 0.89
N ILE A 57 3.77 -14.66 1.23
CA ILE A 57 3.22 -15.34 2.42
C ILE A 57 3.20 -16.86 2.21
N LYS A 58 2.73 -17.31 1.04
CA LYS A 58 2.53 -18.72 0.73
C LYS A 58 3.78 -19.43 0.22
N ASN A 59 4.93 -18.77 0.19
CA ASN A 59 6.18 -19.43 -0.18
C ASN A 59 6.42 -20.65 0.73
N PRO A 60 6.52 -21.88 0.19
CA PRO A 60 6.70 -23.10 0.98
C PRO A 60 8.07 -23.19 1.66
N ASP A 61 9.07 -22.45 1.15
CA ASP A 61 10.46 -22.51 1.60
C ASP A 61 10.68 -21.69 2.89
N ASN A 62 9.93 -22.00 3.95
CA ASN A 62 9.95 -21.27 5.23
C ASN A 62 11.28 -21.36 5.99
N GLU A 63 12.17 -22.27 5.58
CA GLU A 63 13.49 -22.47 6.19
C GLU A 63 14.60 -21.68 5.46
N ASP A 64 14.31 -21.11 4.28
CA ASP A 64 15.25 -20.23 3.58
C ASP A 64 15.26 -18.82 4.22
N ILE A 65 16.44 -18.36 4.59
CA ILE A 65 16.69 -17.01 5.14
C ILE A 65 16.12 -15.93 4.21
N ILE A 66 16.20 -16.13 2.89
CA ILE A 66 15.67 -15.18 1.90
C ILE A 66 14.14 -15.09 2.01
N ALA A 67 13.44 -16.22 2.16
CA ALA A 67 12.00 -16.27 2.29
C ALA A 67 11.51 -15.64 3.60
N VAL A 68 12.20 -15.92 4.72
CA VAL A 68 11.91 -15.30 6.01
C VAL A 68 12.15 -13.79 5.95
N GLY A 69 13.28 -13.36 5.37
CA GLY A 69 13.60 -11.95 5.18
C GLY A 69 12.55 -11.21 4.35
N ALA A 70 12.06 -11.82 3.26
CA ALA A 70 11.00 -11.25 2.44
C ALA A 70 9.69 -11.05 3.22
N LYS A 71 9.32 -11.96 4.14
CA LYS A 71 8.13 -11.82 5.00
C LYS A 71 8.28 -10.68 6.00
N VAL A 72 9.45 -10.52 6.60
CA VAL A 72 9.74 -9.39 7.50
C VAL A 72 9.67 -8.07 6.74
N LEU A 73 10.32 -7.97 5.58
CA LEU A 73 10.27 -6.78 4.73
C LEU A 73 8.84 -6.48 4.26
N TRP A 74 8.05 -7.51 3.93
CA TRP A 74 6.64 -7.37 3.58
C TRP A 74 5.82 -6.81 4.73
N PHE A 75 6.02 -7.30 5.95
CA PHE A 75 5.33 -6.77 7.11
C PHE A 75 5.70 -5.29 7.35
N LEU A 76 6.98 -4.94 7.24
CA LEU A 76 7.43 -3.55 7.36
C LEU A 76 6.86 -2.66 6.23
N ALA A 77 6.77 -3.19 5.01
CA ALA A 77 6.15 -2.50 3.88
C ALA A 77 4.67 -2.19 4.14
N ILE A 78 3.91 -3.13 4.73
CA ILE A 78 2.52 -2.88 5.13
C ILE A 78 2.43 -1.77 6.18
N LEU A 79 3.28 -1.81 7.21
CA LEU A 79 3.25 -0.78 8.25
C LEU A 79 3.56 0.61 7.68
N TYR A 80 4.55 0.68 6.80
CA TYR A 80 4.94 1.91 6.14
C TYR A 80 3.85 2.43 5.20
N ASP A 81 3.24 1.54 4.40
CA ASP A 81 2.15 1.87 3.50
C ASP A 81 0.94 2.41 4.28
N ILE A 82 0.49 1.72 5.33
CA ILE A 82 -0.60 2.20 6.18
C ILE A 82 -0.30 3.59 6.77
N TYR A 83 0.92 3.80 7.27
CA TYR A 83 1.29 5.08 7.86
C TYR A 83 1.30 6.21 6.83
N THR A 84 1.92 5.98 5.67
CA THR A 84 2.03 6.99 4.61
C THR A 84 0.68 7.24 3.91
N SER A 85 -0.10 6.20 3.62
CA SER A 85 -1.46 6.33 3.12
C SER A 85 -2.38 7.02 4.13
N PHE A 86 -2.20 6.85 5.44
CA PHE A 86 -2.94 7.62 6.44
C PHE A 86 -2.61 9.11 6.34
N THR A 87 -1.33 9.48 6.36
CA THR A 87 -0.89 10.87 6.19
C THR A 87 -1.43 11.46 4.89
N GLY A 88 -1.31 10.72 3.79
CA GLY A 88 -1.79 11.15 2.48
C GLY A 88 -3.30 11.35 2.40
N ASN A 89 -4.10 10.40 2.90
CA ASN A 89 -5.56 10.54 2.90
C ASN A 89 -6.02 11.66 3.84
N PHE A 90 -5.36 11.84 4.99
CA PHE A 90 -5.71 12.89 5.94
C PHE A 90 -5.47 14.29 5.34
N ASP A 91 -4.30 14.50 4.72
CA ASP A 91 -3.94 15.78 4.13
C ASP A 91 -4.70 16.07 2.83
N LEU A 92 -4.76 15.10 1.89
CA LEU A 92 -5.32 15.31 0.55
C LEU A 92 -6.85 15.37 0.52
N ILE A 93 -7.53 14.55 1.33
CA ILE A 93 -9.00 14.39 1.25
C ILE A 93 -9.71 15.21 2.32
N LEU A 94 -9.18 15.19 3.54
CA LEU A 94 -9.93 15.68 4.71
C LEU A 94 -9.48 17.07 5.16
N GLY A 95 -8.27 17.48 4.76
CA GLY A 95 -7.64 18.74 5.13
C GLY A 95 -7.28 18.79 6.62
N GLN A 96 -6.25 19.57 6.96
CA GLN A 96 -5.59 19.58 8.28
C GLN A 96 -6.42 20.12 9.47
N VAL A 97 -7.73 20.31 9.30
CA VAL A 97 -8.60 20.73 10.41
C VAL A 97 -8.99 19.48 11.21
N ALA A 98 -8.38 19.31 12.39
CA ALA A 98 -8.57 18.17 13.27
C ALA A 98 -10.00 18.09 13.82
N GLY A 99 -10.71 17.02 13.45
CA GLY A 99 -11.97 16.60 14.06
C GLY A 99 -12.03 15.08 14.13
N LEU A 100 -12.55 14.52 15.23
CA LEU A 100 -12.60 13.08 15.46
C LEU A 100 -13.23 12.30 14.29
N GLN A 101 -14.29 12.86 13.70
CA GLN A 101 -14.95 12.27 12.52
C GLN A 101 -14.01 12.13 11.32
N LYS A 102 -13.18 13.12 11.04
CA LYS A 102 -12.20 13.07 9.94
C LYS A 102 -11.13 12.02 10.21
N ILE A 103 -10.64 11.91 11.44
CA ILE A 103 -9.66 10.87 11.81
C ILE A 103 -10.24 9.48 11.55
N ILE A 104 -11.49 9.23 11.96
CA ILE A 104 -12.16 7.95 11.72
C ILE A 104 -12.30 7.66 10.22
N ILE A 105 -12.68 8.66 9.42
CA ILE A 105 -12.79 8.52 7.96
C ILE A 105 -11.41 8.24 7.35
N ALA A 106 -10.35 8.93 7.79
CA ALA A 106 -8.99 8.70 7.31
C ALA A 106 -8.53 7.27 7.58
N ILE A 107 -8.78 6.74 8.78
CA ILE A 107 -8.48 5.35 9.13
C ILE A 107 -9.25 4.39 8.21
N GLY A 108 -10.55 4.61 8.03
CA GLY A 108 -11.38 3.77 7.17
C GLY A 108 -10.91 3.77 5.71
N LEU A 109 -10.59 4.94 5.16
CA LEU A 109 -10.04 5.08 3.82
C LEU A 109 -8.68 4.40 3.70
N THR A 110 -7.78 4.59 4.67
CA THR A 110 -6.45 3.98 4.69
C THR A 110 -6.55 2.46 4.64
N ILE A 111 -7.32 1.86 5.53
CA ILE A 111 -7.51 0.40 5.58
C ILE A 111 -8.08 -0.10 4.25
N PHE A 112 -9.06 0.61 3.68
CA PHE A 112 -9.65 0.24 2.41
C PHE A 112 -8.62 0.28 1.27
N VAL A 113 -7.86 1.37 1.15
CA VAL A 113 -6.92 1.57 0.02
C VAL A 113 -5.70 0.65 0.13
N SER A 114 -5.08 0.55 1.30
CA SER A 114 -3.93 -0.33 1.56
C SER A 114 -4.28 -1.82 1.46
N SER A 115 -5.56 -2.19 1.61
CA SER A 115 -6.00 -3.57 1.37
C SER A 115 -6.09 -3.94 -0.11
N ALA A 116 -6.20 -2.96 -1.01
CA ALA A 116 -6.41 -3.19 -2.43
C ALA A 116 -5.25 -3.90 -3.14
N PRO A 117 -3.96 -3.53 -2.97
CA PRO A 117 -2.85 -4.28 -3.58
C PRO A 117 -2.79 -5.74 -3.10
N ILE A 118 -3.10 -5.99 -1.82
CA ILE A 118 -3.17 -7.34 -1.25
C ILE A 118 -4.36 -8.11 -1.83
N GLY A 119 -5.53 -7.48 -1.93
CA GLY A 119 -6.70 -8.04 -2.59
C GLY A 119 -6.43 -8.38 -4.06
N LEU A 120 -5.73 -7.49 -4.77
CA LEU A 120 -5.31 -7.71 -6.15
C LEU A 120 -4.38 -8.91 -6.25
N SER A 121 -3.39 -9.01 -5.34
CA SER A 121 -2.51 -10.18 -5.20
C SER A 121 -3.31 -11.48 -5.07
N ASN A 122 -4.32 -11.49 -4.20
CA ASN A 122 -5.19 -12.64 -4.01
C ASN A 122 -5.94 -13.04 -5.29
N THR A 123 -6.47 -12.09 -6.06
CA THR A 123 -7.17 -12.44 -7.30
C THR A 123 -6.25 -12.97 -8.41
N ILE A 124 -4.97 -12.56 -8.41
CA ILE A 124 -3.99 -12.91 -9.46
C ILE A 124 -3.27 -14.22 -9.15
N TYR A 125 -2.91 -14.45 -7.88
CA TYR A 125 -1.96 -15.49 -7.49
C TYR A 125 -2.55 -16.61 -6.63
N ARG A 126 -3.76 -16.46 -6.05
CA ARG A 126 -4.33 -17.46 -5.13
C ARG A 126 -4.45 -18.86 -5.71
N ASP A 127 -4.71 -18.99 -7.00
CA ASP A 127 -4.87 -20.30 -7.65
C ASP A 127 -3.52 -20.92 -8.08
N LYS A 128 -2.41 -20.16 -7.93
CA LYS A 128 -1.06 -20.57 -8.30
C LYS A 128 -0.21 -21.04 -7.11
N TYR A 129 -0.68 -20.79 -5.88
CA TYR A 129 -0.03 -21.08 -4.60
C TYR A 129 -1.10 -21.44 -3.55
#